data_AF-A0A7M7T9W3-F1
#
_entry.id   AF-A0A7M7T9W3-F1
#
_cell.length_a   1.000
_cell.length_b   1.000
_cell.length_c   1.000
_cell.angle_alpha   90.00
_cell.angle_beta   90.00
_cell.angle_gamma   90.00
#
_symmetry.space_group_name_H-M   'P 1'
#
loop_
_entity.id
_entity.type
_entity.pdbx_description
1 polymer ?
#
loop_
_entity_poly.entity_id
_entity_poly.type
_entity_poly.pdbx_seq_one_letter_code
_entity_poly.pdbx_strand_id
1 'polypeptide(L)'
;MWRVFKQKLGKNAKKDRNINQIYDDRKNLINNHTDIANHFNSYFSSIGKTLSDQIVQPMNNGGVDNINSKSLKTLTQYIVDPLVILVARTCQLYPNAAPATLIQKFFQIFSIWEWPRPVLLKSVKKVHLGLQVWDPRVNAADRPPYQLMPIITPAYPQQNSTFNVTISTRTIMEEAIKTGLAITKDAMGKASWDKLFEPPNFFDKYKHFVILSASSLPEDAQLEWSGFIESKIRHLIGSFDRNPNITLAHINPKSFPSLKPEADEHVCMWLIGLKFRKAENLNIDLTSDIKSFIETTERQAKKINNLFKNGMFLQNYIAANQIKRGRKTSSNTQQN
;
A
#
# COMPACT_ATOMS: atom_id res chain seq x y z
N MET A 1 2.07 -22.64 8.78
CA MET A 1 1.47 -21.29 8.81
C MET A 1 1.78 -20.51 7.53
N TRP A 2 2.97 -19.91 7.34
CA TRP A 2 3.30 -19.11 6.14
C TRP A 2 3.07 -19.80 4.77
N ARG A 3 3.38 -21.10 4.67
CA ARG A 3 3.08 -21.92 3.47
C ARG A 3 1.58 -22.04 3.16
N VAL A 4 0.72 -22.03 4.19
CA VAL A 4 -0.74 -22.13 4.06
C VAL A 4 -1.34 -20.80 3.61
N PHE A 5 -0.81 -19.67 4.10
CA PHE A 5 -1.15 -18.33 3.60
C PHE A 5 -0.86 -18.21 2.09
N LYS A 6 0.31 -18.65 1.63
CA LYS A 6 0.65 -18.63 0.20
C LYS A 6 -0.23 -19.55 -0.66
N GLN A 7 -0.66 -20.71 -0.14
CA GLN A 7 -1.48 -21.67 -0.89
C GLN A 7 -2.92 -21.21 -1.15
N LYS A 8 -3.51 -20.32 -0.32
CA LYS A 8 -4.88 -19.82 -0.55
C LYS A 8 -5.00 -18.66 -1.55
N LEU A 9 -3.94 -18.31 -2.28
CA LEU A 9 -3.86 -17.09 -3.11
C LEU A 9 -3.85 -17.34 -4.67
N GLY A 10 -4.27 -18.52 -5.20
CA GLY A 10 -4.47 -18.87 -6.65
C GLY A 10 -4.70 -20.40 -6.94
N LYS A 11 -5.02 -20.98 -8.14
CA LYS A 11 -5.34 -20.52 -9.53
C LYS A 11 -6.20 -21.55 -10.38
N ASN A 12 -6.82 -21.14 -11.53
CA ASN A 12 -7.11 -21.84 -12.84
C ASN A 12 -8.43 -21.51 -13.69
N ALA A 13 -8.33 -20.86 -14.89
CA ALA A 13 -9.40 -20.09 -15.66
C ALA A 13 -10.15 -20.67 -16.88
N LYS A 14 -11.14 -19.87 -17.39
CA LYS A 14 -11.20 -19.38 -18.81
C LYS A 14 -11.61 -17.88 -19.01
N LYS A 15 -11.34 -17.33 -20.22
CA LYS A 15 -11.51 -15.94 -20.78
C LYS A 15 -13.00 -15.46 -20.87
N ASP A 16 -13.38 -14.18 -21.07
CA ASP A 16 -13.11 -13.30 -22.24
C ASP A 16 -13.59 -11.80 -22.13
N ARG A 17 -13.02 -10.94 -22.99
CA ARG A 17 -13.44 -9.62 -23.61
C ARG A 17 -14.35 -8.53 -22.98
N ASN A 18 -13.82 -7.29 -23.09
CA ASN A 18 -14.41 -6.04 -23.67
C ASN A 18 -15.22 -4.98 -22.86
N ILE A 19 -15.00 -3.73 -23.30
CA ILE A 19 -15.84 -2.51 -23.38
C ILE A 19 -15.43 -1.28 -22.53
N ASN A 20 -15.48 -0.13 -23.22
CA ASN A 20 -15.12 1.22 -22.82
C ASN A 20 -16.27 2.01 -22.17
N GLN A 21 -15.91 3.00 -21.35
CA GLN A 21 -16.75 4.08 -20.80
C GLN A 21 -17.87 3.63 -19.84
N ILE A 22 -17.96 4.31 -18.70
CA ILE A 22 -18.88 3.94 -17.61
C ILE A 22 -20.29 4.43 -17.93
N TYR A 23 -21.12 3.49 -18.34
CA TYR A 23 -22.57 3.57 -18.34
C TYR A 23 -23.12 2.46 -17.42
N ASP A 24 -24.39 2.54 -17.02
CA ASP A 24 -25.07 1.39 -16.41
C ASP A 24 -25.41 0.31 -17.47
N ASP A 25 -25.93 -0.84 -17.04
CA ASP A 25 -26.34 -1.95 -17.92
C ASP A 25 -27.44 -1.56 -18.94
N ARG A 26 -28.01 -0.36 -18.81
CA ARG A 26 -29.06 0.21 -19.67
C ARG A 26 -28.55 1.39 -20.52
N LYS A 27 -27.23 1.65 -20.54
CA LYS A 27 -26.54 2.74 -21.25
C LYS A 27 -26.81 4.16 -20.72
N ASN A 28 -27.17 4.32 -19.45
CA ASN A 28 -27.30 5.65 -18.83
C ASN A 28 -25.94 6.17 -18.33
N LEU A 29 -25.69 7.48 -18.50
CA LEU A 29 -24.46 8.14 -18.04
C LEU A 29 -24.47 8.32 -16.52
N ILE A 30 -23.54 7.69 -15.81
CA ILE A 30 -23.46 7.75 -14.35
C ILE A 30 -22.68 9.00 -13.90
N ASN A 31 -23.37 9.94 -13.26
CA ASN A 31 -22.82 11.25 -12.85
C ASN A 31 -22.89 11.51 -11.31
N ASN A 32 -23.35 10.52 -10.53
CA ASN A 32 -23.58 10.61 -9.09
C ASN A 32 -22.50 9.85 -8.30
N HIS A 33 -21.98 10.44 -7.21
CA HIS A 33 -20.92 9.85 -6.39
C HIS A 33 -21.28 8.48 -5.79
N THR A 34 -22.52 8.29 -5.35
CA THR A 34 -22.97 6.99 -4.79
C THR A 34 -22.96 5.91 -5.86
N ASP A 35 -23.40 6.25 -7.07
CA ASP A 35 -23.49 5.31 -8.18
C ASP A 35 -22.12 5.03 -8.81
N ILE A 36 -21.23 6.03 -8.81
CA ILE A 36 -19.80 5.86 -9.15
C ILE A 36 -19.12 4.95 -8.13
N ALA A 37 -19.32 5.15 -6.82
CA ALA A 37 -18.77 4.29 -5.77
C ALA A 37 -19.33 2.86 -5.85
N ASN A 38 -20.64 2.71 -6.09
CA ASN A 38 -21.28 1.41 -6.31
C ASN A 38 -20.78 0.73 -7.59
N HIS A 39 -20.55 1.48 -8.68
CA HIS A 39 -19.98 0.95 -9.91
C HIS A 39 -18.51 0.54 -9.71
N PHE A 40 -17.70 1.32 -8.98
CA PHE A 40 -16.35 0.94 -8.58
C PHE A 40 -16.32 -0.29 -7.67
N ASN A 41 -17.20 -0.36 -6.67
CA ASN A 41 -17.33 -1.54 -5.82
C ASN A 41 -17.77 -2.75 -6.66
N SER A 42 -18.74 -2.61 -7.57
CA SER A 42 -19.20 -3.69 -8.46
C SER A 42 -18.10 -4.14 -9.44
N TYR A 43 -17.40 -3.20 -10.08
CA TYR A 43 -16.29 -3.43 -11.00
C TYR A 43 -15.11 -4.11 -10.30
N PHE A 44 -14.64 -3.58 -9.17
CA PHE A 44 -13.53 -4.18 -8.43
C PHE A 44 -13.91 -5.46 -7.66
N SER A 45 -15.20 -5.66 -7.32
CA SER A 45 -15.70 -6.94 -6.80
C SER A 45 -15.90 -8.00 -7.89
N SER A 46 -16.20 -7.60 -9.14
CA SER A 46 -16.31 -8.52 -10.28
C SER A 46 -14.95 -8.89 -10.89
N ILE A 47 -13.97 -7.96 -10.88
CA ILE A 47 -12.53 -8.28 -10.97
C ILE A 47 -12.08 -9.15 -9.77
N GLY A 48 -12.87 -9.19 -8.71
CA GLY A 48 -12.77 -10.08 -7.57
C GLY A 48 -13.23 -11.53 -7.82
N LYS A 49 -13.62 -11.92 -9.04
CA LYS A 49 -13.49 -13.33 -9.42
C LYS A 49 -12.01 -13.68 -9.36
N THR A 50 -11.69 -14.55 -8.42
CA THR A 50 -10.33 -14.75 -7.93
C THR A 50 -9.33 -15.12 -9.02
N LEU A 51 -8.04 -14.93 -8.70
CA LEU A 51 -6.93 -15.49 -9.46
C LEU A 51 -6.97 -17.02 -9.61
N SER A 52 -7.98 -17.70 -9.04
CA SER A 52 -8.59 -18.95 -9.53
C SER A 52 -8.89 -18.97 -11.03
N ASP A 53 -8.52 -17.90 -11.75
CA ASP A 53 -8.18 -17.82 -13.16
C ASP A 53 -6.69 -18.17 -13.54
N GLN A 54 -6.15 -17.73 -14.69
CA GLN A 54 -5.44 -18.62 -15.66
C GLN A 54 -4.20 -19.41 -15.19
N ILE A 55 -4.16 -20.76 -15.39
CA ILE A 55 -2.96 -21.59 -15.74
C ILE A 55 -3.33 -23.06 -16.07
N VAL A 56 -2.60 -23.68 -17.00
CA VAL A 56 -2.65 -25.12 -17.38
C VAL A 56 -1.42 -25.84 -16.81
N GLN A 57 -1.54 -27.11 -16.41
CA GLN A 57 -0.41 -27.88 -15.86
C GLN A 57 0.67 -28.16 -16.92
N PRO A 58 1.96 -27.93 -16.63
CA PRO A 58 3.06 -28.51 -17.41
C PRO A 58 3.40 -29.92 -16.90
N MET A 59 3.58 -30.88 -17.81
CA MET A 59 4.20 -32.18 -17.50
C MET A 59 5.71 -32.03 -17.28
N ASN A 60 6.30 -32.99 -16.56
CA ASN A 60 7.75 -33.11 -16.39
C ASN A 60 8.49 -33.23 -17.73
N ASN A 61 9.59 -32.49 -17.92
CA ASN A 61 10.94 -33.07 -18.01
C ASN A 61 12.05 -32.00 -18.14
N GLY A 62 13.29 -32.44 -17.93
CA GLY A 62 14.49 -31.65 -17.66
C GLY A 62 14.88 -30.53 -18.64
N GLY A 63 15.69 -29.61 -18.11
CA GLY A 63 16.32 -28.51 -18.85
C GLY A 63 16.95 -27.51 -17.88
N VAL A 64 18.27 -27.55 -17.72
CA VAL A 64 19.04 -26.44 -17.14
C VAL A 64 19.25 -25.41 -18.26
N ASP A 65 18.93 -24.14 -18.02
CA ASP A 65 19.78 -23.00 -18.43
C ASP A 65 19.19 -21.61 -18.09
N ASN A 66 20.09 -20.62 -18.04
CA ASN A 66 19.86 -19.18 -17.98
C ASN A 66 19.09 -18.60 -16.77
N ILE A 67 19.86 -18.37 -15.69
CA ILE A 67 19.46 -17.54 -14.54
C ILE A 67 19.32 -16.07 -15.00
N ASN A 68 18.10 -15.66 -15.33
CA ASN A 68 17.82 -14.31 -15.81
C ASN A 68 17.62 -13.32 -14.63
N SER A 69 18.12 -12.09 -14.77
CA SER A 69 18.44 -11.17 -13.67
C SER A 69 17.25 -10.58 -12.89
N LYS A 70 16.00 -10.89 -13.27
CA LYS A 70 14.79 -10.51 -12.52
C LYS A 70 14.67 -11.24 -11.16
N SER A 71 15.19 -12.46 -11.03
CA SER A 71 15.11 -13.24 -9.78
C SER A 71 15.91 -12.63 -8.61
N LEU A 72 16.96 -11.84 -8.91
CA LEU A 72 17.80 -11.20 -7.90
C LEU A 72 17.10 -10.04 -7.19
N LYS A 73 16.22 -9.29 -7.86
CA LYS A 73 15.40 -8.24 -7.22
C LYS A 73 14.40 -8.82 -6.20
N THR A 74 13.91 -10.03 -6.44
CA THR A 74 13.03 -10.76 -5.51
C THR A 74 13.78 -11.36 -4.31
N LEU A 75 15.11 -11.38 -4.30
CA LEU A 75 15.93 -11.88 -3.20
C LEU A 75 16.57 -10.78 -2.35
N THR A 76 16.82 -9.58 -2.91
CA THR A 76 17.38 -8.45 -2.17
C THR A 76 16.34 -7.61 -1.40
N GLN A 77 15.05 -7.75 -1.70
CA GLN A 77 13.96 -7.13 -0.91
C GLN A 77 13.39 -8.06 0.19
N TYR A 78 13.86 -9.31 0.28
CA TYR A 78 13.23 -10.39 1.07
C TYR A 78 14.15 -11.07 2.10
N ILE A 79 15.20 -10.39 2.57
CA ILE A 79 15.87 -10.80 3.82
C ILE A 79 15.01 -10.35 5.01
N VAL A 80 14.05 -11.23 5.31
CA VAL A 80 13.06 -11.17 6.40
C VAL A 80 11.99 -10.09 6.25
N ASP A 81 10.84 -10.49 5.69
CA ASP A 81 9.55 -9.81 5.88
C ASP A 81 9.39 -9.46 7.39
N PRO A 82 9.13 -8.19 7.75
CA PRO A 82 9.00 -7.79 9.16
C PRO A 82 7.95 -8.62 9.91
N LEU A 83 6.90 -9.10 9.24
CA LEU A 83 5.89 -9.98 9.83
C LEU A 83 6.50 -11.30 10.33
N VAL A 84 7.51 -11.84 9.65
CA VAL A 84 8.25 -13.05 10.09
C VAL A 84 9.04 -12.77 11.37
N ILE A 85 9.60 -11.57 11.54
CA ILE A 85 10.27 -11.15 12.79
C ILE A 85 9.24 -11.04 13.92
N LEU A 86 8.10 -10.42 13.67
CA LEU A 86 7.02 -10.29 14.65
C LEU A 86 6.50 -11.68 15.09
N VAL A 87 6.23 -12.58 14.15
CA VAL A 87 5.79 -13.96 14.44
C VAL A 87 6.87 -14.75 15.18
N ALA A 88 8.14 -14.68 14.75
CA ALA A 88 9.24 -15.35 15.45
C ALA A 88 9.38 -14.83 16.89
N ARG A 89 9.19 -13.52 17.12
CA ARG A 89 9.17 -12.94 18.47
C ARG A 89 8.01 -13.46 19.31
N THR A 90 6.82 -13.64 18.72
CA THR A 90 5.69 -14.30 19.39
C THR A 90 6.02 -15.73 19.80
N CYS A 91 6.63 -16.53 18.91
CA CYS A 91 7.04 -17.90 19.23
C CYS A 91 8.09 -17.95 20.34
N GLN A 92 9.05 -17.02 20.40
CA GLN A 92 10.02 -16.92 21.50
C GLN A 92 9.38 -16.68 22.87
N LEU A 93 8.27 -15.94 22.90
CA LEU A 93 7.54 -15.63 24.14
C LEU A 93 6.57 -16.75 24.55
N TYR A 94 6.21 -17.64 23.62
CA TYR A 94 5.22 -18.71 23.82
C TYR A 94 5.68 -20.02 23.12
N PRO A 95 6.82 -20.63 23.52
CA PRO A 95 7.48 -21.70 22.76
C PRO A 95 6.64 -22.98 22.61
N ASN A 96 5.77 -23.27 23.58
CA ASN A 96 4.95 -24.49 23.63
C ASN A 96 3.49 -24.22 23.20
N ALA A 97 3.16 -23.04 22.67
CA ALA A 97 1.79 -22.69 22.32
C ALA A 97 1.36 -23.27 20.97
N ALA A 98 0.12 -23.77 20.91
CA ALA A 98 -0.50 -24.23 19.67
C ALA A 98 -0.64 -23.09 18.63
N PRO A 99 -0.70 -23.40 17.31
CA PRO A 99 -0.76 -22.38 16.26
C PRO A 99 -1.88 -21.34 16.39
N ALA A 100 -3.09 -21.74 16.82
CA ALA A 100 -4.21 -20.83 17.05
C ALA A 100 -3.92 -19.85 18.18
N THR A 101 -3.38 -20.36 19.30
CA THR A 101 -2.91 -19.55 20.44
C THR A 101 -1.80 -18.59 20.01
N LEU A 102 -0.84 -19.02 19.18
CA LEU A 102 0.21 -18.13 18.66
C LEU A 102 -0.35 -16.98 17.83
N ILE A 103 -1.38 -17.22 17.01
CA ILE A 103 -2.04 -16.15 16.23
C ILE A 103 -2.73 -15.15 17.18
N GLN A 104 -3.49 -15.61 18.17
CA GLN A 104 -4.10 -14.72 19.17
C GLN A 104 -3.04 -13.94 19.97
N LYS A 105 -1.93 -14.59 20.36
CA LYS A 105 -0.82 -13.96 21.09
C LYS A 105 -0.05 -12.94 20.27
N PHE A 106 0.09 -13.15 18.96
CA PHE A 106 0.65 -12.16 18.03
C PHE A 106 -0.13 -10.85 18.13
N PHE A 107 -1.45 -10.89 17.95
CA PHE A 107 -2.28 -9.69 18.05
C PHE A 107 -2.27 -9.10 19.46
N GLN A 108 -2.29 -9.94 20.50
CA GLN A 108 -2.22 -9.47 21.88
C GLN A 108 -0.93 -8.67 22.14
N ILE A 109 0.24 -9.24 21.84
CA ILE A 109 1.54 -8.59 22.06
C ILE A 109 1.61 -7.25 21.31
N PHE A 110 1.32 -7.25 20.00
CA PHE A 110 1.56 -6.06 19.19
C PHE A 110 0.47 -4.98 19.30
N SER A 111 -0.70 -5.30 19.89
CA SER A 111 -1.74 -4.32 20.22
C SER A 111 -1.38 -3.40 21.40
N ILE A 112 -0.51 -3.87 22.30
CA ILE A 112 -0.04 -3.17 23.51
C ILE A 112 1.47 -2.86 23.46
N TRP A 113 2.11 -3.07 22.31
CA TRP A 113 3.54 -2.85 22.17
C TRP A 113 3.86 -1.35 22.19
N GLU A 114 4.77 -0.95 23.07
CA GLU A 114 5.16 0.43 23.33
C GLU A 114 6.05 0.98 22.20
N TRP A 115 5.50 1.17 21.00
CA TRP A 115 6.23 1.81 19.90
C TRP A 115 6.72 3.21 20.31
N PRO A 116 7.97 3.59 20.03
CA PRO A 116 8.91 2.98 19.08
C PRO A 116 9.94 2.01 19.70
N ARG A 117 9.62 1.29 20.78
CA ARG A 117 10.49 0.24 21.33
C ARG A 117 10.81 -0.82 20.25
N PRO A 118 12.08 -1.18 19.99
CA PRO A 118 12.43 -2.07 18.88
C PRO A 118 12.07 -3.53 19.16
N VAL A 119 11.57 -4.22 18.13
CA VAL A 119 11.41 -5.68 18.15
C VAL A 119 12.74 -6.33 17.78
N LEU A 120 13.26 -7.17 18.69
CA LEU A 120 14.54 -7.86 18.59
C LEU A 120 14.35 -9.37 18.82
N LEU A 121 14.95 -10.21 17.95
CA LEU A 121 14.98 -11.67 18.12
C LEU A 121 16.19 -12.18 18.92
N LYS A 122 17.24 -11.38 19.05
CA LYS A 122 18.44 -11.73 19.81
C LYS A 122 19.12 -10.47 20.33
N SER A 123 20.00 -10.61 21.32
CA SER A 123 20.84 -9.51 21.76
C SER A 123 21.79 -9.06 20.65
N VAL A 124 21.90 -7.74 20.47
CA VAL A 124 22.85 -7.15 19.51
C VAL A 124 24.25 -7.27 20.12
N LYS A 125 25.05 -8.21 19.61
CA LYS A 125 26.48 -8.29 19.93
C LYS A 125 27.23 -7.21 19.16
N LYS A 126 28.13 -6.47 19.82
CA LYS A 126 29.03 -5.55 19.13
C LYS A 126 29.99 -6.35 18.24
N VAL A 127 30.05 -5.98 16.96
CA VAL A 127 30.91 -6.59 15.94
C VAL A 127 31.61 -5.45 15.22
N HIS A 128 32.95 -5.45 15.25
CA HIS A 128 33.78 -4.33 14.79
C HIS A 128 34.27 -4.52 13.35
N LEU A 129 33.33 -4.72 12.40
CA LEU A 129 33.64 -4.85 10.96
C LEU A 129 33.36 -3.55 10.16
N GLY A 130 33.24 -2.40 10.84
CA GLY A 130 33.09 -1.08 10.21
C GLY A 130 31.75 -0.80 9.50
N LEU A 131 30.84 -1.78 9.42
CA LEU A 131 29.53 -1.57 8.80
C LEU A 131 28.57 -0.79 9.70
N GLN A 132 27.69 0.00 9.09
CA GLN A 132 26.61 0.68 9.78
C GLN A 132 25.62 -0.33 10.37
N VAL A 133 25.29 -0.16 11.65
CA VAL A 133 24.33 -0.97 12.40
C VAL A 133 23.29 -0.04 12.99
N TRP A 134 22.02 -0.42 12.92
CA TRP A 134 20.92 0.34 13.54
C TRP A 134 21.17 0.46 15.06
N ASP A 135 21.41 1.69 15.52
CA ASP A 135 21.59 1.98 16.95
C ASP A 135 21.13 3.42 17.27
N PRO A 136 19.93 3.60 17.87
CA PRO A 136 19.41 4.93 18.21
C PRO A 136 20.27 5.67 19.24
N ARG A 137 21.18 5.00 19.95
CA ARG A 137 22.09 5.68 20.88
C ARG A 137 23.17 6.45 20.11
N VAL A 138 23.63 5.91 18.99
CA VAL A 138 24.75 6.45 18.19
C VAL A 138 24.24 7.30 17.03
N ASN A 139 23.27 6.81 16.27
CA ASN A 139 22.77 7.46 15.06
C ASN A 139 21.50 8.27 15.32
N ALA A 140 21.50 9.56 14.98
CA ALA A 140 20.33 10.42 15.13
C ALA A 140 19.15 10.02 14.21
N ALA A 141 19.43 9.47 13.02
CA ALA A 141 18.38 9.03 12.10
C ALA A 141 17.63 7.77 12.60
N ASP A 142 18.22 7.02 13.54
CA ASP A 142 17.61 5.85 14.15
C ASP A 142 16.74 6.20 15.38
N ARG A 143 16.79 7.46 15.86
CA ARG A 143 16.07 7.91 17.05
C ARG A 143 14.58 8.21 16.78
N PRO A 144 13.72 8.15 17.81
CA PRO A 144 12.46 8.87 17.80
C PRO A 144 12.71 10.39 17.62
N PRO A 145 11.84 11.14 16.94
CA PRO A 145 10.55 10.72 16.39
C PRO A 145 10.60 10.06 15.00
N TYR A 146 11.80 9.83 14.44
CA TYR A 146 11.95 9.41 13.03
C TYR A 146 11.63 7.93 12.79
N GLN A 147 12.08 7.02 13.66
CA GLN A 147 11.78 5.58 13.56
C GLN A 147 10.52 5.25 14.35
N LEU A 148 9.41 4.98 13.66
CA LEU A 148 8.09 4.85 14.28
C LEU A 148 7.73 3.45 14.79
N MET A 149 8.12 2.40 14.08
CA MET A 149 7.88 1.00 14.46
C MET A 149 9.10 0.11 14.15
N PRO A 150 10.24 0.27 14.87
CA PRO A 150 11.47 -0.42 14.49
C PRO A 150 11.39 -1.95 14.71
N ILE A 151 11.61 -2.70 13.63
CA ILE A 151 11.66 -4.17 13.60
C ILE A 151 13.04 -4.55 13.05
N ILE A 152 13.88 -5.14 13.88
CA ILE A 152 15.32 -5.20 13.63
C ILE A 152 15.73 -6.57 13.08
N THR A 153 16.43 -6.58 11.95
CA THR A 153 16.95 -7.81 11.34
C THR A 153 17.90 -8.55 12.29
N PRO A 154 17.86 -9.89 12.38
CA PRO A 154 18.66 -10.63 13.36
C PRO A 154 20.12 -10.85 12.92
N ALA A 155 20.42 -10.77 11.64
CA ALA A 155 21.79 -10.91 11.11
C ALA A 155 22.60 -9.62 11.28
N TYR A 156 23.93 -9.73 11.28
CA TYR A 156 24.81 -8.56 11.19
C TYR A 156 25.02 -8.19 9.70
N PRO A 157 25.05 -6.90 9.33
CA PRO A 157 24.73 -5.73 10.17
C PRO A 157 23.21 -5.64 10.43
N GLN A 158 22.83 -5.41 11.69
CA GLN A 158 21.42 -5.27 12.05
C GLN A 158 20.87 -3.96 11.49
N GLN A 159 19.68 -4.03 10.90
CA GLN A 159 19.01 -2.92 10.22
C GLN A 159 17.53 -2.90 10.58
N ASN A 160 16.88 -1.74 10.56
CA ASN A 160 15.43 -1.65 10.70
C ASN A 160 14.74 -2.03 9.38
N SER A 161 13.99 -3.13 9.33
CA SER A 161 13.25 -3.53 8.12
C SER A 161 11.98 -2.71 7.87
N THR A 162 11.56 -1.88 8.84
CA THR A 162 10.38 -1.02 8.78
C THR A 162 10.71 0.48 8.84
N PHE A 163 11.87 0.88 8.35
CA PHE A 163 12.29 2.30 8.23
C PHE A 163 11.37 3.17 7.34
N ASN A 164 10.48 2.54 6.56
CA ASN A 164 9.49 3.20 5.69
C ASN A 164 8.14 3.45 6.35
N VAL A 165 7.94 3.06 7.62
CA VAL A 165 6.69 3.30 8.34
C VAL A 165 6.50 4.80 8.58
N THR A 166 5.34 5.33 8.19
CA THR A 166 4.93 6.72 8.38
C THR A 166 3.91 6.81 9.53
N ILE A 167 3.48 8.02 9.90
CA ILE A 167 2.50 8.22 10.96
C ILE A 167 1.18 7.56 10.56
N SER A 168 0.76 7.74 9.31
CA SER A 168 -0.43 7.06 8.78
C SER A 168 -0.29 5.55 8.76
N THR A 169 0.80 4.99 8.21
CA THR A 169 0.91 3.52 8.11
C THR A 169 1.06 2.84 9.46
N ARG A 170 1.72 3.47 10.45
CA ARG A 170 1.66 3.01 11.86
C ARG A 170 0.22 2.97 12.37
N THR A 171 -0.51 4.07 12.22
CA THR A 171 -1.88 4.19 12.73
C THR A 171 -2.81 3.12 12.12
N ILE A 172 -2.68 2.85 10.82
CA ILE A 172 -3.42 1.80 10.12
C ILE A 172 -3.05 0.40 10.65
N MET A 173 -1.76 0.11 10.85
CA MET A 173 -1.31 -1.16 11.40
C MET A 173 -1.77 -1.38 12.85
N GLU A 174 -1.71 -0.36 13.70
CA GLU A 174 -2.22 -0.44 15.08
C GLU A 174 -3.73 -0.68 15.13
N GLU A 175 -4.51 0.00 14.28
CA GLU A 175 -5.96 -0.21 14.13
C GLU A 175 -6.26 -1.64 13.67
N ALA A 176 -5.52 -2.15 12.67
CA ALA A 176 -5.66 -3.51 12.15
C ALA A 176 -5.28 -4.57 13.20
N ILE A 177 -4.20 -4.36 13.97
CA ILE A 177 -3.76 -5.29 15.02
C ILE A 177 -4.78 -5.34 16.17
N LYS A 178 -5.33 -4.19 16.59
CA LYS A 178 -6.41 -4.13 17.60
C LYS A 178 -7.68 -4.84 17.11
N THR A 179 -8.04 -4.66 15.84
CA THR A 179 -9.17 -5.36 15.20
C THR A 179 -8.95 -6.87 15.14
N GLY A 180 -7.75 -7.31 14.73
CA GLY A 180 -7.35 -8.73 14.74
C GLY A 180 -7.35 -9.34 16.14
N LEU A 181 -7.00 -8.60 17.19
CA LEU A 181 -7.13 -9.09 18.57
C LEU A 181 -8.58 -9.35 18.96
N ALA A 182 -9.52 -8.50 18.56
CA ALA A 182 -10.94 -8.73 18.83
C ALA A 182 -11.43 -9.99 18.10
N ILE A 183 -11.19 -10.08 16.78
CA ILE A 183 -11.59 -11.24 15.96
C ILE A 183 -10.98 -12.54 16.48
N THR A 184 -9.71 -12.55 16.88
CA THR A 184 -9.05 -13.76 17.38
C THR A 184 -9.48 -14.15 18.80
N LYS A 185 -9.95 -13.21 19.64
CA LYS A 185 -10.61 -13.57 20.90
C LYS A 185 -11.92 -14.32 20.64
N ASP A 186 -12.73 -13.84 19.70
CA ASP A 186 -14.01 -14.47 19.33
C ASP A 186 -13.79 -15.87 18.71
N ALA A 187 -12.78 -15.98 17.81
CA ALA A 187 -12.45 -17.21 17.09
C ALA A 187 -11.73 -18.27 17.94
N MET A 188 -11.11 -17.88 19.06
CA MET A 188 -10.64 -18.82 20.10
C MET A 188 -11.79 -19.41 20.93
N GLY A 189 -12.99 -18.84 20.84
CA GLY A 189 -14.23 -19.38 21.42
C GLY A 189 -14.94 -20.33 20.47
N LYS A 190 -16.00 -19.85 19.81
CA LYS A 190 -16.84 -20.62 18.87
C LYS A 190 -17.04 -19.95 17.50
N ALA A 191 -16.49 -18.76 17.27
CA ALA A 191 -16.62 -18.07 15.99
C ALA A 191 -15.67 -18.66 14.92
N SER A 192 -15.99 -18.47 13.64
CA SER A 192 -15.07 -18.87 12.56
C SER A 192 -13.84 -17.96 12.49
N TRP A 193 -12.72 -18.54 12.06
CA TRP A 193 -11.49 -17.82 11.73
C TRP A 193 -11.58 -17.05 10.39
N ASP A 194 -12.58 -17.33 9.55
CA ASP A 194 -12.71 -16.70 8.22
C ASP A 194 -12.73 -15.17 8.28
N LYS A 195 -13.38 -14.61 9.31
CA LYS A 195 -13.46 -13.16 9.58
C LYS A 195 -12.09 -12.49 9.74
N LEU A 196 -11.05 -13.24 10.12
CA LEU A 196 -9.68 -12.72 10.20
C LEU A 196 -9.03 -12.50 8.82
N PHE A 197 -9.58 -13.16 7.79
CA PHE A 197 -9.06 -13.17 6.42
C PHE A 197 -10.00 -12.48 5.42
N GLU A 198 -11.11 -11.92 5.89
CA GLU A 198 -11.98 -11.06 5.09
C GLU A 198 -11.18 -9.84 4.57
N PRO A 199 -11.31 -9.47 3.28
CA PRO A 199 -10.61 -8.33 2.73
C PRO A 199 -11.11 -7.03 3.42
N PRO A 200 -10.20 -6.11 3.80
CA PRO A 200 -10.62 -4.87 4.43
C PRO A 200 -11.44 -4.03 3.44
N ASN A 201 -12.59 -3.54 3.88
CA ASN A 201 -13.42 -2.63 3.09
C ASN A 201 -12.73 -1.25 2.99
N PHE A 202 -11.82 -1.13 2.02
CA PHE A 202 -11.04 0.08 1.79
C PHE A 202 -11.87 1.21 1.19
N PHE A 203 -12.75 0.90 0.24
CA PHE A 203 -13.48 1.90 -0.54
C PHE A 203 -14.57 2.60 0.29
N ASP A 204 -15.23 1.91 1.21
CA ASP A 204 -16.27 2.54 2.06
C ASP A 204 -15.67 3.16 3.33
N LYS A 205 -14.40 2.88 3.67
CA LYS A 205 -13.72 3.40 4.87
C LYS A 205 -13.33 4.89 4.78
N TYR A 206 -13.33 5.48 3.57
CA TYR A 206 -12.90 6.87 3.34
C TYR A 206 -13.92 7.64 2.50
N LYS A 207 -14.12 8.92 2.84
CA LYS A 207 -15.00 9.83 2.08
C LYS A 207 -14.28 10.57 0.94
N HIS A 208 -12.96 10.48 0.90
CA HIS A 208 -12.11 11.25 0.00
C HIS A 208 -10.95 10.36 -0.46
N PHE A 209 -10.67 10.36 -1.76
CA PHE A 209 -9.56 9.64 -2.35
C PHE A 209 -8.70 10.53 -3.23
N VAL A 210 -7.38 10.35 -3.16
CA VAL A 210 -6.45 10.76 -4.22
C VAL A 210 -6.12 9.52 -5.04
N ILE A 211 -6.34 9.60 -6.34
CA ILE A 211 -5.95 8.59 -7.31
C ILE A 211 -4.69 9.11 -8.00
N LEU A 212 -3.59 8.36 -7.93
CA LEU A 212 -2.42 8.57 -8.76
C LEU A 212 -2.52 7.63 -9.96
N SER A 213 -2.27 8.13 -11.16
CA SER A 213 -2.24 7.36 -12.41
C SER A 213 -0.89 7.53 -13.08
N ALA A 214 -0.19 6.43 -13.33
CA ALA A 214 1.02 6.40 -14.14
C ALA A 214 0.74 5.63 -15.42
N SER A 215 1.08 6.20 -16.57
CA SER A 215 0.90 5.55 -17.87
C SER A 215 2.13 5.60 -18.76
N SER A 216 2.23 4.65 -19.68
CA SER A 216 3.17 4.69 -20.79
C SER A 216 2.64 3.98 -22.04
N LEU A 217 3.07 4.43 -23.22
CA LEU A 217 2.71 3.80 -24.49
C LEU A 217 3.33 2.39 -24.68
N PRO A 218 4.62 2.13 -24.32
CA PRO A 218 5.18 0.79 -24.41
C PRO A 218 4.89 -0.05 -23.14
N GLU A 219 4.62 -1.35 -23.29
CA GLU A 219 4.38 -2.27 -22.15
C GLU A 219 5.64 -2.48 -21.29
N ASP A 220 6.81 -2.61 -21.92
CA ASP A 220 8.10 -2.78 -21.22
C ASP A 220 8.41 -1.57 -20.34
N ALA A 221 8.11 -0.38 -20.85
CA ALA A 221 8.27 0.89 -20.17
C ALA A 221 7.32 1.02 -18.97
N GLN A 222 6.10 0.47 -19.03
CA GLN A 222 5.11 0.63 -17.97
C GLN A 222 5.52 -0.10 -16.69
N LEU A 223 6.14 -1.27 -16.79
CA LEU A 223 6.61 -2.02 -15.62
C LEU A 223 7.73 -1.26 -14.88
N GLU A 224 8.65 -0.64 -15.63
CA GLU A 224 9.73 0.19 -15.06
C GLU A 224 9.18 1.50 -14.47
N TRP A 225 8.28 2.16 -15.19
CA TRP A 225 7.67 3.42 -14.79
C TRP A 225 6.81 3.25 -13.55
N SER A 226 5.85 2.32 -13.57
CA SER A 226 4.95 2.08 -12.43
C SER A 226 5.70 1.63 -11.19
N GLY A 227 6.69 0.74 -11.30
CA GLY A 227 7.56 0.35 -10.19
C GLY A 227 8.41 1.50 -9.64
N PHE A 228 8.86 2.43 -10.49
CA PHE A 228 9.52 3.65 -10.04
C PHE A 228 8.55 4.56 -9.27
N ILE A 229 7.35 4.83 -9.81
CA ILE A 229 6.33 5.65 -9.14
C ILE A 229 5.95 5.06 -7.78
N GLU A 230 5.69 3.75 -7.71
CA GLU A 230 5.34 3.02 -6.48
C GLU A 230 6.41 3.21 -5.39
N SER A 231 7.70 3.16 -5.76
CA SER A 231 8.82 3.41 -4.83
C SER A 231 8.82 4.82 -4.21
N LYS A 232 8.11 5.77 -4.84
CA LYS A 232 8.05 7.18 -4.43
C LYS A 232 6.76 7.56 -3.69
N ILE A 233 5.66 6.82 -3.82
CA ILE A 233 4.35 7.15 -3.21
C ILE A 233 4.48 7.45 -1.70
N ARG A 234 5.35 6.73 -0.98
CA ARG A 234 5.67 7.00 0.45
C ARG A 234 6.05 8.47 0.75
N HIS A 235 6.64 9.19 -0.21
CA HIS A 235 7.00 10.60 -0.06
C HIS A 235 5.78 11.52 -0.12
N LEU A 236 4.76 11.18 -0.94
CA LEU A 236 3.47 11.88 -0.96
C LEU A 236 2.70 11.62 0.35
N ILE A 237 2.64 10.37 0.81
CA ILE A 237 2.08 10.01 2.12
C ILE A 237 2.78 10.80 3.24
N GLY A 238 4.11 10.91 3.18
CA GLY A 238 4.88 11.75 4.10
C GLY A 238 4.56 13.25 4.02
N SER A 239 4.11 13.78 2.88
CA SER A 239 3.61 15.17 2.79
C SER A 239 2.22 15.32 3.40
N PHE A 240 1.33 14.38 3.12
CA PHE A 240 0.01 14.33 3.74
C PHE A 240 0.09 14.16 5.27
N ASP A 241 1.02 13.35 5.79
CA ASP A 241 1.28 13.20 7.24
C ASP A 241 1.81 14.49 7.91
N ARG A 242 2.32 15.46 7.14
CA ARG A 242 2.73 16.79 7.63
C ARG A 242 1.63 17.84 7.53
N ASN A 243 0.56 17.58 6.77
CA ASN A 243 -0.53 18.53 6.60
C ASN A 243 -1.44 18.50 7.84
N PRO A 244 -1.57 19.59 8.63
CA PRO A 244 -2.27 19.57 9.92
C PRO A 244 -3.78 19.30 9.82
N ASN A 245 -4.33 19.38 8.61
CA ASN A 245 -5.74 19.09 8.34
C ASN A 245 -5.97 17.62 7.94
N ILE A 246 -4.92 16.86 7.61
CA ILE A 246 -4.99 15.42 7.35
C ILE A 246 -4.69 14.66 8.64
N THR A 247 -5.57 13.74 9.00
CA THR A 247 -5.40 12.81 10.14
C THR A 247 -4.92 11.43 9.71
N LEU A 248 -5.16 11.06 8.45
CA LEU A 248 -4.73 9.78 7.89
C LEU A 248 -4.68 9.82 6.36
N ALA A 249 -3.62 9.26 5.78
CA ALA A 249 -3.48 8.95 4.35
C ALA A 249 -3.13 7.47 4.16
N HIS A 250 -4.11 6.69 3.68
CA HIS A 250 -4.00 5.24 3.51
C HIS A 250 -3.86 4.88 2.03
N ILE A 251 -2.62 4.61 1.60
CA ILE A 251 -2.34 3.99 0.30
C ILE A 251 -2.85 2.54 0.27
N ASN A 252 -3.65 2.18 -0.74
CA ASN A 252 -3.94 0.78 -1.03
C ASN A 252 -2.67 0.10 -1.60
N PRO A 253 -2.16 -0.99 -0.99
CA PRO A 253 -0.96 -1.67 -1.51
C PRO A 253 -1.17 -2.33 -2.87
N LYS A 254 -2.41 -2.57 -3.29
CA LYS A 254 -2.73 -3.09 -4.62
C LYS A 254 -2.88 -1.92 -5.60
N SER A 255 -2.21 -2.00 -6.75
CA SER A 255 -2.49 -1.15 -7.90
C SER A 255 -3.59 -1.73 -8.80
N PHE A 256 -4.18 -0.88 -9.62
CA PHE A 256 -5.34 -1.19 -10.46
C PHE A 256 -5.08 -0.74 -11.91
N PRO A 257 -5.58 -1.46 -12.93
CA PRO A 257 -5.55 -0.99 -14.32
C PRO A 257 -6.49 0.22 -14.51
N SER A 258 -6.38 0.92 -15.64
CA SER A 258 -7.37 1.93 -16.03
C SER A 258 -8.78 1.31 -16.16
N LEU A 259 -9.79 2.12 -15.83
CA LEU A 259 -11.22 1.85 -16.07
C LEU A 259 -11.60 1.97 -17.55
N LYS A 260 -10.78 2.71 -18.31
CA LYS A 260 -10.92 2.96 -19.74
C LYS A 260 -9.55 2.66 -20.35
N PRO A 261 -9.25 1.39 -20.68
CA PRO A 261 -8.01 1.04 -21.37
C PRO A 261 -8.09 1.56 -22.81
N GLU A 262 -7.24 2.52 -23.16
CA GLU A 262 -7.00 2.86 -24.57
C GLU A 262 -6.05 1.81 -25.18
N ALA A 263 -6.18 1.54 -26.48
CA ALA A 263 -5.54 0.38 -27.12
C ALA A 263 -4.01 0.38 -27.01
N ASP A 264 -3.41 1.59 -27.01
CA ASP A 264 -1.96 1.81 -27.02
C ASP A 264 -1.46 2.49 -25.73
N GLU A 265 -2.28 2.56 -24.65
CA GLU A 265 -1.87 3.15 -23.37
C GLU A 265 -1.95 2.13 -22.22
N HIS A 266 -0.79 1.78 -21.64
CA HIS A 266 -0.74 0.97 -20.44
C HIS A 266 -0.80 1.86 -19.20
N VAL A 267 -1.79 1.65 -18.34
CA VAL A 267 -2.08 2.52 -17.18
C VAL A 267 -2.08 1.72 -15.87
N CYS A 268 -1.49 2.30 -14.83
CA CYS A 268 -1.43 1.77 -13.47
C CYS A 268 -1.89 2.84 -12.49
N MET A 269 -2.90 2.53 -11.68
CA MET A 269 -3.51 3.45 -10.72
C MET A 269 -3.29 2.98 -9.28
N TRP A 270 -3.07 3.94 -8.37
CA TRP A 270 -3.03 3.73 -6.93
C TRP A 270 -4.03 4.65 -6.24
N LEU A 271 -4.75 4.13 -5.24
CA LEU A 271 -5.72 4.90 -4.47
C LEU A 271 -5.20 5.18 -3.06
N ILE A 272 -5.30 6.44 -2.63
CA ILE A 272 -4.94 6.92 -1.30
C ILE A 272 -6.22 7.44 -0.64
N GLY A 273 -6.76 6.70 0.33
CA GLY A 273 -7.91 7.12 1.13
C GLY A 273 -7.49 8.14 2.19
N LEU A 274 -8.19 9.27 2.26
CA LEU A 274 -7.89 10.36 3.18
C LEU A 274 -8.94 10.49 4.30
N LYS A 275 -8.48 10.72 5.53
CA LYS A 275 -9.31 11.22 6.64
C LYS A 275 -8.83 12.61 7.03
N PHE A 276 -9.70 13.61 6.94
CA PHE A 276 -9.42 14.96 7.42
C PHE A 276 -9.82 15.14 8.89
N ARG A 277 -9.19 16.11 9.57
CA ARG A 277 -9.59 16.55 10.91
C ARG A 277 -11.03 17.08 10.83
N LYS A 278 -11.89 16.70 11.78
CA LYS A 278 -13.22 17.29 11.92
C LYS A 278 -13.08 18.74 12.39
N ALA A 279 -13.27 19.69 11.49
CA ALA A 279 -13.53 21.09 11.80
C ALA A 279 -14.51 21.64 10.76
N GLU A 280 -15.27 22.66 11.13
CA GLU A 280 -16.27 23.26 10.26
C GLU A 280 -15.60 24.01 9.10
N ASN A 281 -16.16 23.90 7.90
CA ASN A 281 -15.78 24.66 6.70
C ASN A 281 -14.31 24.55 6.24
N LEU A 282 -13.65 23.41 6.44
CA LEU A 282 -12.32 23.13 5.90
C LEU A 282 -12.33 22.96 4.36
N ASN A 283 -11.90 23.99 3.62
CA ASN A 283 -11.57 23.90 2.20
C ASN A 283 -10.06 23.58 2.04
N ILE A 284 -9.72 22.29 1.98
CA ILE A 284 -8.32 21.83 1.95
C ILE A 284 -7.87 21.66 0.49
N ASP A 285 -6.95 22.51 0.04
CA ASP A 285 -6.31 22.36 -1.27
C ASP A 285 -5.03 21.50 -1.14
N LEU A 286 -4.99 20.38 -1.88
CA LEU A 286 -3.85 19.46 -1.96
C LEU A 286 -3.07 19.60 -3.28
N THR A 287 -3.43 20.57 -4.12
CA THR A 287 -2.85 20.75 -5.47
C THR A 287 -1.34 20.98 -5.40
N SER A 288 -0.86 21.76 -4.42
CA SER A 288 0.57 22.05 -4.23
C SER A 288 1.37 20.82 -3.79
N ASP A 289 0.88 20.06 -2.80
CA ASP A 289 1.49 18.81 -2.32
C ASP A 289 1.64 17.80 -3.48
N ILE A 290 0.56 17.57 -4.24
CA ILE A 290 0.53 16.59 -5.31
C ILE A 290 1.38 17.06 -6.51
N LYS A 291 1.28 18.33 -6.92
CA LYS A 291 2.11 18.88 -8.00
C LYS A 291 3.61 18.81 -7.67
N SER A 292 3.99 19.16 -6.44
CA SER A 292 5.38 19.06 -5.97
C SER A 292 5.89 17.62 -5.99
N PHE A 293 5.05 16.65 -5.61
CA PHE A 293 5.35 15.23 -5.73
C PHE A 293 5.56 14.78 -7.18
N ILE A 294 4.67 15.17 -8.10
CA ILE A 294 4.76 14.82 -9.52
C ILE A 294 6.05 15.38 -10.14
N GLU A 295 6.27 16.70 -10.02
CA GLU A 295 7.45 17.37 -10.56
C GLU A 295 8.77 16.81 -9.99
N THR A 296 8.80 16.51 -8.69
CA THR A 296 9.99 15.94 -8.04
C THR A 296 10.24 14.51 -8.52
N THR A 297 9.18 13.73 -8.72
CA THR A 297 9.27 12.33 -9.18
C THR A 297 9.76 12.27 -10.62
N GLU A 298 9.19 13.06 -11.53
CA GLU A 298 9.68 13.19 -12.91
C GLU A 298 11.13 13.70 -12.96
N ARG A 299 11.47 14.73 -12.17
CA ARG A 299 12.84 15.27 -12.11
C ARG A 299 13.85 14.22 -11.62
N GLN A 300 13.45 13.30 -10.75
CA GLN A 300 14.27 12.16 -10.36
C GLN A 300 14.35 11.10 -11.48
N ALA A 301 13.23 10.81 -12.16
CA ALA A 301 13.20 9.86 -13.27
C ALA A 301 14.12 10.30 -14.42
N LYS A 302 14.05 11.58 -14.81
CA LYS A 302 14.88 12.20 -15.86
C LYS A 302 16.38 12.20 -15.54
N LYS A 303 16.78 11.99 -14.28
CA LYS A 303 18.19 11.83 -13.86
C LYS A 303 18.68 10.39 -13.91
N ILE A 304 17.78 9.41 -14.00
CA ILE A 304 18.12 7.99 -14.11
C ILE A 304 18.16 7.65 -15.60
N ASN A 305 19.35 7.31 -16.09
CA ASN A 305 19.55 7.04 -17.51
C ASN A 305 18.60 5.92 -18.00
N ASN A 306 18.03 6.12 -19.19
CA ASN A 306 17.05 5.24 -19.85
C ASN A 306 15.71 4.97 -19.12
N LEU A 307 15.45 5.55 -17.94
CA LEU A 307 14.20 5.32 -17.22
C LEU A 307 13.03 6.16 -17.76
N PHE A 308 13.20 7.48 -17.90
CA PHE A 308 12.12 8.36 -18.37
C PHE A 308 12.11 8.42 -19.91
N LYS A 309 11.11 7.79 -20.53
CA LYS A 309 10.92 7.68 -21.98
C LYS A 309 9.80 8.62 -22.46
N ASN A 310 9.81 8.99 -23.74
CA ASN A 310 8.69 9.74 -24.34
C ASN A 310 7.39 8.91 -24.26
N GLY A 311 6.27 9.58 -23.98
CA GLY A 311 4.99 8.92 -23.77
C GLY A 311 4.77 8.35 -22.35
N MET A 312 5.66 8.64 -21.39
CA MET A 312 5.40 8.39 -19.96
C MET A 312 4.71 9.58 -19.30
N PHE A 313 3.65 9.32 -18.54
CA PHE A 313 2.91 10.35 -17.80
C PHE A 313 2.66 9.95 -16.35
N LEU A 314 2.59 10.95 -15.46
CA LEU A 314 2.10 10.82 -14.09
C LEU A 314 1.04 11.90 -13.85
N GLN A 315 -0.17 11.48 -13.53
CA GLN A 315 -1.32 12.35 -13.32
C GLN A 315 -2.01 12.04 -11.99
N ASN A 316 -2.85 12.94 -11.53
CA ASN A 316 -3.67 12.74 -10.34
C ASN A 316 -5.12 13.14 -10.56
N TYR A 317 -6.02 12.42 -9.88
CA TYR A 317 -7.43 12.74 -9.80
C TYR A 317 -7.85 12.73 -8.33
N ILE A 318 -8.74 13.64 -7.93
CA ILE A 318 -9.27 13.69 -6.56
C ILE A 318 -10.74 13.31 -6.62
N ALA A 319 -11.08 12.15 -6.08
CA ALA A 319 -12.45 11.66 -5.99
C ALA A 319 -13.05 12.03 -4.63
N ALA A 320 -13.82 13.11 -4.62
CA ALA A 320 -14.68 13.55 -3.51
C ALA A 320 -15.67 14.63 -3.99
N ASN A 321 -16.75 14.86 -3.23
CA ASN A 321 -17.76 15.90 -3.49
C ASN A 321 -17.20 17.35 -3.36
N GLN A 322 -16.49 17.80 -4.40
CA GLN A 322 -15.90 19.15 -4.54
C GLN A 322 -14.77 19.48 -3.56
N ILE A 323 -13.51 19.12 -3.89
CA ILE A 323 -12.38 20.03 -3.54
C ILE A 323 -12.44 21.24 -4.48
N LYS A 324 -13.39 22.13 -4.19
CA LYS A 324 -13.48 23.57 -4.48
C LYS A 324 -14.94 24.03 -4.47
N ARG A 325 -15.26 24.92 -3.53
CA ARG A 325 -16.13 26.08 -3.81
C ARG A 325 -15.37 27.37 -3.53
N GLY A 326 -14.45 27.68 -4.44
CA GLY A 326 -13.92 29.03 -4.57
C GLY A 326 -14.70 29.79 -5.66
N ARG A 327 -15.29 30.94 -5.31
CA ARG A 327 -15.47 32.04 -6.26
C ARG A 327 -14.71 33.25 -5.72
N LYS A 328 -14.05 33.96 -6.64
CA LYS A 328 -13.21 35.11 -6.33
C LYS A 328 -14.07 36.30 -5.87
N THR A 329 -13.44 37.20 -5.12
CA THR A 329 -13.89 38.58 -4.91
C THR A 329 -13.82 39.41 -6.20
N SER A 330 -14.42 40.61 -6.12
CA SER A 330 -14.23 41.77 -7.01
C SER A 330 -15.09 41.85 -8.30
N SER A 331 -16.30 42.40 -8.16
CA SER A 331 -16.74 43.60 -8.92
C SER A 331 -18.16 44.01 -8.50
N ASN A 332 -18.30 44.90 -7.52
CA ASN A 332 -19.59 45.54 -7.22
C ASN A 332 -19.46 47.05 -7.53
N THR A 333 -19.54 47.38 -8.82
CA THR A 333 -19.52 48.75 -9.32
C THR A 333 -20.54 48.90 -10.46
N GLN A 334 -21.70 49.46 -10.11
CA GLN A 334 -22.62 50.25 -10.96
C GLN A 334 -23.54 49.55 -12.01
N GLN A 335 -24.69 50.22 -12.21
CA GLN A 335 -25.75 50.07 -13.23
C GLN A 335 -26.68 48.85 -13.05
N ASN A 336 -28.00 49.01 -12.89
CA ASN A 336 -28.87 50.21 -12.81
C ASN A 336 -29.87 50.09 -11.64
#